data_AF-A0A2H9P1R1-F1
#
_entry.id   AF-A0A2H9P1R1-F1
#
_cell.length_a   1.000
_cell.length_b   1.000
_cell.length_c   1.000
_cell.angle_alpha   90.00
_cell.angle_beta   90.00
_cell.angle_gamma   90.00
#
_symmetry.space_group_name_H-M   'P 1'
#
loop_
_entity.id
_entity.type
_entity.pdbx_description
1 polymer ?
#
loop_
_entity_poly.entity_id
_entity_poly.type
_entity_poly.pdbx_seq_one_letter_code
_entity_poly.pdbx_strand_id
1 'polypeptide(L)'
;MHRAQSPPRKYEEYAYVLDFNPRGKSSTVRGRDGIIITAIGEDRLTLLEVLGVPNSTFDIGERIYIGKEGRTKVLSVLGKLEYEHISSSAQSELRGVVENIVTHNETRFVDYLNNARPLTPRIHALELIPGIGKTYMKTMLEEREKKAFQSY
;
A
#
# COMPACT_ATOMS: atom_id res chain seq x y z
N MET A 1 -4.63 -18.33 33.76
CA MET A 1 -5.16 -17.24 32.90
C MET A 1 -4.49 -17.34 31.54
N HIS A 2 -5.19 -17.82 30.51
CA HIS A 2 -4.65 -17.84 29.15
C HIS A 2 -4.77 -16.43 28.55
N ARG A 3 -3.63 -15.76 28.37
CA ARG A 3 -3.55 -14.51 27.61
C ARG A 3 -3.89 -14.86 26.16
N ALA A 4 -5.01 -14.34 25.66
CA ALA A 4 -5.33 -14.41 24.24
C ALA A 4 -4.12 -13.88 23.46
N GLN A 5 -3.49 -14.74 22.65
CA GLN A 5 -2.41 -14.31 21.76
C GLN A 5 -2.99 -13.24 20.84
N SER A 6 -2.44 -12.02 20.88
CA SER A 6 -2.80 -11.00 19.91
C SER A 6 -2.51 -11.56 18.52
N PRO A 7 -3.42 -11.37 17.54
CA PRO A 7 -3.17 -11.83 16.18
C PRO A 7 -1.82 -11.27 15.71
N PRO A 8 -1.01 -12.06 14.99
CA PRO A 8 0.30 -11.62 14.55
C PRO A 8 0.15 -10.30 13.78
N ARG A 9 0.90 -9.27 14.20
CA ARG A 9 0.95 -8.01 13.45
C ARG A 9 1.47 -8.34 12.06
N LYS A 10 0.60 -8.27 11.05
CA LYS A 10 1.01 -8.34 9.65
C LYS A 10 1.71 -7.04 9.29
N TYR A 11 2.98 -7.15 8.93
CA TYR A 11 3.80 -6.07 8.42
C TYR A 11 3.75 -6.07 6.90
N GLU A 12 4.11 -4.95 6.28
CA GLU A 12 4.39 -4.90 4.85
C GLU A 12 5.70 -5.64 4.59
N GLU A 13 5.72 -6.55 3.60
CA GLU A 13 6.95 -7.25 3.18
C GLU A 13 7.65 -6.49 2.04
N TYR A 14 6.88 -5.80 1.20
CA TYR A 14 7.37 -5.00 0.09
C TYR A 14 6.74 -3.60 0.10
N ALA A 15 7.48 -2.63 -0.44
CA ALA A 15 7.01 -1.28 -0.65
C ALA A 15 7.55 -0.73 -1.97
N TYR A 16 6.91 0.31 -2.48
CA TYR A 16 7.31 1.03 -3.68
C TYR A 16 7.82 2.41 -3.31
N VAL A 17 8.95 2.82 -3.88
CA VAL A 17 9.56 4.13 -3.66
C VAL A 17 8.68 5.24 -4.26
N LEU A 18 8.32 6.24 -3.46
CA LEU A 18 7.60 7.44 -3.91
C LEU A 18 8.52 8.65 -4.05
N ASP A 19 9.53 8.77 -3.18
CA ASP A 19 10.52 9.83 -3.16
C ASP A 19 11.71 9.41 -2.27
N PHE A 20 12.87 10.03 -2.43
CA PHE A 20 14.00 9.82 -1.53
C PHE A 20 14.95 11.02 -1.44
N ASN A 21 15.55 11.19 -0.27
CA ASN A 21 16.61 12.15 0.00
C ASN A 21 17.91 11.41 0.36
N PRO A 22 18.95 11.42 -0.51
CA PRO A 22 20.22 10.75 -0.26
C PRO A 22 20.97 11.21 1.01
N ARG A 23 20.69 12.42 1.49
CA ARG A 23 21.26 13.01 2.71
C ARG A 23 20.13 13.57 3.60
N GLY A 24 19.11 12.76 3.79
CA GLY A 24 17.93 13.09 4.58
C GLY A 24 18.14 12.90 6.08
N LYS A 25 17.24 13.51 6.84
CA LYS A 25 17.05 13.25 8.27
C LYS A 25 15.64 12.71 8.44
N SER A 26 15.51 11.65 9.24
CA SER A 26 14.24 11.03 9.54
C SER A 26 13.31 12.00 10.28
N SER A 27 12.06 12.03 9.84
CA SER A 27 10.96 12.73 10.51
C SER A 27 10.32 11.88 11.61
N THR A 28 10.38 10.55 11.48
CA THR A 28 9.72 9.60 12.39
C THR A 28 10.62 9.16 13.55
N VAL A 29 11.94 9.12 13.36
CA VAL A 29 12.91 8.65 14.35
C VAL A 29 14.06 9.66 14.48
N ARG A 30 14.08 10.39 15.60
CA ARG A 30 15.11 11.40 15.88
C ARG A 30 16.52 10.78 15.84
N GLY A 31 17.44 11.48 15.17
CA GLY A 31 18.86 11.09 15.09
C GLY A 31 19.15 9.99 14.08
N ARG A 32 18.19 9.61 13.23
CA ARG A 32 18.43 8.78 12.05
C ARG A 32 18.61 9.65 10.82
N ASP A 33 19.72 9.45 10.13
CA ASP A 33 20.12 10.16 8.93
C ASP A 33 20.71 9.20 7.90
N GLY A 34 20.71 9.64 6.64
CA GLY A 34 21.19 8.84 5.51
C GLY A 34 20.27 8.96 4.30
N ILE A 35 20.13 7.88 3.55
CA ILE A 35 19.19 7.81 2.42
C ILE A 35 17.79 7.58 3.00
N ILE A 36 17.01 8.65 3.15
CA ILE A 36 15.64 8.59 3.66
C ILE A 36 14.70 8.44 2.47
N ILE A 37 13.88 7.41 2.50
CA ILE A 37 12.98 7.03 1.43
C ILE A 37 11.56 7.15 1.95
N THR A 38 10.71 7.85 1.20
CA THR A 38 9.26 7.80 1.36
C THR A 38 8.75 6.70 0.44
N ALA A 39 8.04 5.73 1.00
CA ALA A 39 7.56 4.56 0.26
C ALA A 39 6.10 4.24 0.62
N ILE A 40 5.42 3.48 -0.25
CA ILE A 40 4.08 2.94 -0.01
C ILE A 40 4.11 1.42 -0.01
N GLY A 41 3.57 0.80 1.04
CA GLY A 41 3.50 -0.65 1.17
C GLY A 41 2.60 -1.30 0.10
N GLU A 42 3.00 -2.46 -0.40
CA GLU A 42 2.28 -3.18 -1.45
C GLU A 42 0.93 -3.75 -0.96
N ASP A 43 0.89 -4.27 0.28
CA ASP A 43 -0.27 -5.00 0.77
C ASP A 43 -1.30 -4.07 1.39
N ARG A 44 -0.90 -3.10 2.21
CA ARG A 44 -1.85 -2.26 2.95
C ARG A 44 -1.84 -0.82 2.51
N LEU A 45 -1.07 -0.49 1.47
CA LEU A 45 -0.92 0.87 0.97
C LEU A 45 -0.46 1.83 2.10
N THR A 46 0.33 1.30 3.05
CA THR A 46 0.82 2.07 4.18
C THR A 46 1.93 3.01 3.72
N LEU A 47 1.83 4.30 3.98
CA LEU A 47 2.94 5.23 3.78
C LEU A 47 4.01 5.02 4.86
N LEU A 48 5.26 4.87 4.43
CA LEU A 48 6.38 4.50 5.28
C LEU A 48 7.58 5.40 5.04
N GLU A 49 8.29 5.70 6.13
CA GLU A 49 9.64 6.24 6.08
C GLU A 49 10.63 5.09 6.22
N VAL A 50 11.57 4.96 5.28
CA VAL A 50 12.51 3.85 5.18
C VAL A 50 13.94 4.39 5.09
N LEU A 51 14.87 3.74 5.79
CA LEU A 51 16.29 4.02 5.72
C LEU A 51 16.97 3.07 4.74
N GLY A 52 17.56 3.62 3.68
CA GLY A 52 18.35 2.88 2.69
C GLY A 52 19.75 2.53 3.18
N VAL A 53 20.33 1.48 2.61
CA VAL A 53 21.76 1.13 2.79
C VAL A 53 22.63 2.20 2.14
N PRO A 54 23.71 2.68 2.80
CA PRO A 54 24.62 3.66 2.22
C PRO A 54 25.13 3.23 0.84
N ASN A 55 25.27 4.21 -0.07
CA ASN A 55 25.70 4.01 -1.46
C ASN A 55 24.74 3.18 -2.34
N SER A 56 23.53 2.86 -1.87
CA SER A 56 22.48 2.32 -2.74
C SER A 56 21.85 3.43 -3.58
N THR A 57 21.48 3.11 -4.81
CA THR A 57 20.63 3.95 -5.65
C THR A 57 19.17 3.54 -5.49
N PHE A 58 18.22 4.43 -5.74
CA PHE A 58 16.79 4.12 -5.74
C PHE A 58 16.13 4.82 -6.92
N ASP A 59 15.11 4.19 -7.48
CA ASP A 59 14.30 4.76 -8.55
C ASP A 59 12.85 4.95 -8.07
N ILE A 60 12.17 5.97 -8.56
CA ILE A 60 10.74 6.17 -8.28
C ILE A 60 9.94 5.01 -8.87
N GLY A 61 9.01 4.46 -8.09
CA GLY A 61 8.26 3.26 -8.44
C GLY A 61 9.04 1.96 -8.30
N GLU A 62 10.29 1.99 -7.81
CA GLU A 62 11.04 0.76 -7.52
C GLU A 62 10.38 -0.03 -6.39
N ARG A 63 10.16 -1.33 -6.61
CA ARG A 63 9.71 -2.28 -5.59
C ARG A 63 10.89 -2.74 -4.72
N ILE A 64 10.88 -2.34 -3.45
CA ILE A 64 11.90 -2.68 -2.46
C ILE A 64 11.38 -3.67 -1.42
N TYR A 65 12.23 -4.62 -1.02
CA TYR A 65 11.92 -5.55 0.07
C TYR A 65 12.20 -4.91 1.44
N ILE A 66 11.19 -4.86 2.30
CA ILE A 66 11.22 -4.25 3.63
C ILE A 66 10.87 -5.25 4.75
N GLY A 67 10.64 -6.51 4.41
CA GLY A 67 10.40 -7.60 5.36
C GLY A 67 11.56 -7.85 6.32
N LYS A 68 11.38 -8.73 7.30
CA LYS A 68 12.27 -8.77 8.48
C LYS A 68 13.72 -9.17 8.20
N GLU A 69 13.96 -10.08 7.28
CA GLU A 69 15.27 -10.71 7.04
C GLU A 69 15.60 -10.76 5.55
N GLY A 70 16.86 -10.58 5.16
CA GLY A 70 17.27 -10.66 3.74
C GLY A 70 17.11 -9.36 2.95
N ARG A 71 17.00 -8.22 3.61
CA ARG A 71 17.02 -6.90 2.96
C ARG A 71 18.38 -6.63 2.34
N THR A 72 18.38 -6.20 1.08
CA THR A 72 19.61 -5.86 0.34
C THR A 72 19.83 -4.35 0.25
N LYS A 73 18.78 -3.57 -0.02
CA LYS A 73 18.84 -2.11 -0.18
C LYS A 73 18.32 -1.33 1.04
N VAL A 74 17.67 -2.00 1.99
CA VAL A 74 16.99 -1.36 3.13
C VAL A 74 17.65 -1.74 4.44
N LEU A 75 18.03 -0.74 5.25
CA LEU A 75 18.50 -0.94 6.61
C LEU A 75 17.32 -1.16 7.57
N SER A 76 16.35 -0.24 7.57
CA SER A 76 15.23 -0.29 8.52
C SER A 76 14.02 0.49 8.02
N VAL A 77 12.83 -0.02 8.35
CA VAL A 77 11.60 0.77 8.31
C VAL A 77 11.55 1.62 9.58
N LEU A 78 11.54 2.95 9.42
CA LEU A 78 11.64 3.90 10.52
C LEU A 78 10.28 4.17 11.16
N GLY A 79 9.25 4.36 10.35
CA GLY A 79 7.92 4.67 10.85
C GLY A 79 6.86 4.76 9.75
N LYS A 80 5.62 4.99 10.17
CA LYS A 80 4.51 5.33 9.28
C LYS A 80 4.46 6.83 9.06
N LEU A 81 4.00 7.22 7.88
CA LEU A 81 3.74 8.62 7.53
C LEU A 81 2.24 8.81 7.28
N GLU A 82 1.78 10.04 7.44
CA GLU A 82 0.46 10.47 7.01
C GLU A 82 0.60 11.18 5.64
N TYR A 83 -0.48 11.20 4.86
CA TYR A 83 -0.47 11.78 3.51
C TYR A 83 -0.07 13.26 3.51
N GLU A 84 -0.48 14.01 4.52
CA GLU A 84 -0.18 15.44 4.67
C GLU A 84 1.30 15.70 5.02
N HIS A 85 2.04 14.67 5.44
CA HIS A 85 3.42 14.77 5.89
C HIS A 85 4.44 14.22 4.87
N ILE A 86 4.00 13.71 3.72
CA ILE A 86 4.89 13.36 2.61
C ILE A 86 5.12 14.56 1.68
N SER A 87 6.23 14.55 0.94
CA SER A 87 6.59 15.61 -0.01
C SER A 87 5.59 15.73 -1.16
N SER A 88 5.51 16.91 -1.77
CA SER A 88 4.67 17.13 -2.96
C SER A 88 5.09 16.24 -4.15
N SER A 89 6.38 15.93 -4.27
CA SER A 89 6.91 14.92 -5.19
C SER A 89 6.30 13.55 -4.88
N ALA A 90 6.41 13.05 -3.65
CA ALA A 90 5.83 11.76 -3.28
C ALA A 90 4.31 11.70 -3.50
N GLN A 91 3.58 12.78 -3.22
CA GLN A 91 2.14 12.87 -3.47
C GLN A 91 1.80 12.78 -4.96
N SER A 92 2.62 13.39 -5.82
CA SER A 92 2.42 13.36 -7.28
C SER A 92 2.63 11.95 -7.85
N GLU A 93 3.57 11.20 -7.30
CA GLU A 93 3.91 9.84 -7.74
C GLU A 93 2.91 8.78 -7.27
N LEU A 94 2.14 9.05 -6.20
CA LEU A 94 1.22 8.09 -5.60
C LEU A 94 0.25 7.49 -6.62
N ARG A 95 -0.29 8.30 -7.54
CA ARG A 95 -1.24 7.81 -8.52
C ARG A 95 -0.62 6.72 -9.41
N GLY A 96 0.52 7.00 -10.02
CA GLY A 96 1.19 6.06 -10.92
C GLY A 96 1.68 4.82 -10.17
N VAL A 97 2.22 4.98 -8.96
CA VAL A 97 2.69 3.85 -8.15
C VAL A 97 1.54 2.97 -7.67
N VAL A 98 0.40 3.55 -7.26
CA VAL A 98 -0.78 2.76 -6.88
C VAL A 98 -1.38 2.04 -8.08
N GLU A 99 -1.45 2.67 -9.26
CA GLU A 99 -1.87 2.01 -10.51
C GLU A 99 -0.96 0.80 -10.82
N ASN A 100 0.36 0.95 -10.63
CA ASN A 100 1.30 -0.16 -10.75
C ASN A 100 1.04 -1.26 -9.72
N ILE A 101 0.82 -0.92 -8.44
CA ILE A 101 0.53 -1.90 -7.38
C ILE A 101 -0.73 -2.69 -7.72
N VAL A 102 -1.79 -2.01 -8.17
CA VAL A 102 -3.06 -2.64 -8.54
C VAL A 102 -2.85 -3.58 -9.72
N THR A 103 -2.13 -3.14 -10.76
CA THR A 103 -1.81 -3.95 -11.95
C THR A 103 -1.00 -5.20 -11.61
N HIS A 104 0.04 -5.09 -10.78
CA HIS A 104 0.85 -6.24 -10.39
C HIS A 104 0.13 -7.19 -9.43
N ASN A 105 -0.97 -6.75 -8.80
CA ASN A 105 -1.77 -7.53 -7.86
C ASN A 105 -3.21 -7.67 -8.33
N GLU A 106 -3.44 -7.73 -9.65
CA GLU A 106 -4.78 -7.68 -10.26
C GLU A 106 -5.74 -8.68 -9.63
N THR A 107 -5.30 -9.94 -9.46
CA THR A 107 -6.11 -11.01 -8.85
C THR A 107 -6.70 -10.61 -7.51
N ARG A 108 -5.94 -9.92 -6.66
CA ARG A 108 -6.40 -9.48 -5.34
C ARG A 108 -7.56 -8.48 -5.43
N PHE A 109 -7.51 -7.55 -6.40
CA PHE A 109 -8.54 -6.53 -6.57
C PHE A 109 -9.78 -7.09 -7.29
N VAL A 110 -9.59 -7.96 -8.28
CA VAL A 110 -10.67 -8.72 -8.92
C VAL A 110 -11.40 -9.60 -7.90
N ASP A 111 -10.64 -10.29 -7.04
CA ASP A 111 -11.20 -11.10 -5.96
C ASP A 111 -12.00 -10.26 -4.97
N TYR A 112 -11.58 -9.02 -4.68
CA TYR A 112 -12.36 -8.11 -3.85
C TYR A 112 -13.72 -7.81 -4.50
N LEU A 113 -13.77 -7.52 -5.81
CA LEU A 113 -15.03 -7.27 -6.51
C LEU A 113 -15.95 -8.51 -6.51
N ASN A 114 -15.38 -9.68 -6.75
CA ASN A 114 -16.11 -10.95 -6.73
C ASN A 114 -16.65 -11.29 -5.33
N ASN A 115 -15.90 -10.99 -4.27
CA ASN A 115 -16.26 -11.38 -2.91
C ASN A 115 -16.87 -10.25 -2.07
N ALA A 116 -17.03 -9.04 -2.61
CA ALA A 116 -17.64 -7.92 -1.91
C ALA A 116 -19.07 -8.24 -1.45
N ARG A 117 -19.36 -7.93 -0.18
CA ARG A 117 -20.64 -8.20 0.48
C ARG A 117 -21.28 -6.91 1.04
N PRO A 118 -22.58 -6.93 1.37
CA PRO A 118 -23.20 -5.88 2.17
C PRO A 118 -22.46 -5.67 3.50
N LEU A 119 -22.12 -4.43 3.82
CA LEU A 119 -21.58 -4.05 5.14
C LEU A 119 -22.69 -3.85 6.16
N THR A 120 -23.80 -3.29 5.69
CA THR A 120 -25.05 -3.12 6.45
C THR A 120 -26.23 -3.40 5.52
N PRO A 121 -27.47 -3.53 6.03
CA PRO A 121 -28.65 -3.67 5.17
C PRO A 121 -28.86 -2.50 4.19
N ARG A 122 -28.20 -1.36 4.40
CA ARG A 122 -28.34 -0.16 3.57
C ARG A 122 -27.12 0.16 2.70
N ILE A 123 -25.97 -0.46 2.96
CA ILE A 123 -24.69 -0.11 2.33
C ILE A 123 -23.97 -1.37 1.86
N HIS A 124 -23.70 -1.44 0.56
CA HIS A 124 -22.84 -2.46 -0.04
C HIS A 124 -21.37 -2.02 -0.06
N ALA A 125 -20.41 -2.95 0.13
CA ALA A 125 -18.98 -2.62 0.10
C ALA A 125 -18.51 -2.03 -1.24
N LEU A 126 -19.14 -2.41 -2.35
CA LEU A 126 -18.86 -1.85 -3.68
C LEU A 126 -19.22 -0.35 -3.77
N GLU A 127 -20.21 0.12 -3.02
CA GLU A 127 -20.61 1.54 -3.01
C GLU A 127 -19.57 2.44 -2.30
N LEU A 128 -18.59 1.85 -1.60
CA LEU A 128 -17.48 2.61 -1.03
C LEU A 128 -16.43 3.01 -2.06
N ILE A 129 -16.47 2.42 -3.26
CA ILE A 129 -15.57 2.79 -4.35
C ILE A 129 -16.07 4.11 -4.93
N PRO A 130 -15.26 5.19 -4.92
CA PRO A 130 -15.66 6.47 -5.48
C PRO A 130 -16.14 6.32 -6.93
N GLY A 131 -17.30 6.89 -7.24
CA GLY A 131 -17.95 6.77 -8.54
C GLY A 131 -18.95 5.61 -8.67
N ILE A 132 -18.97 4.65 -7.73
CA ILE A 132 -19.93 3.53 -7.75
C ILE A 132 -21.13 3.86 -6.86
N GLY A 133 -22.21 4.30 -7.49
CA GLY A 133 -23.52 4.43 -6.84
C GLY A 133 -24.37 3.16 -6.95
N LYS A 134 -25.62 3.21 -6.47
CA LYS A 134 -26.57 2.09 -6.48
C LYS A 134 -26.76 1.45 -7.86
N THR A 135 -26.81 2.25 -8.92
CA THR A 135 -27.00 1.78 -10.30
C THR A 135 -25.83 0.92 -10.77
N TYR A 136 -24.59 1.42 -10.61
CA TYR A 136 -23.39 0.68 -10.98
C TYR A 136 -23.21 -0.56 -10.11
N MET A 137 -23.43 -0.43 -8.79
CA MET A 137 -23.37 -1.56 -7.86
C MET A 137 -24.32 -2.68 -8.28
N LYS A 138 -25.60 -2.37 -8.59
CA LYS A 138 -26.57 -3.38 -9.04
C LYS A 138 -26.12 -4.07 -10.32
N THR A 139 -25.62 -3.30 -11.29
CA THR A 139 -25.08 -3.83 -12.56
C THR A 139 -23.92 -4.79 -12.30
N MET A 140 -22.97 -4.41 -11.43
CA MET A 140 -21.84 -5.28 -11.08
C MET A 140 -22.28 -6.57 -10.40
N LEU A 141 -23.28 -6.54 -9.53
CA LEU A 141 -23.82 -7.73 -8.87
C LEU A 141 -24.48 -8.68 -9.89
N GLU A 142 -25.28 -8.13 -10.81
CA GLU A 142 -25.95 -8.90 -11.87
C GLU A 142 -24.94 -9.56 -12.81
N GLU A 143 -23.89 -8.85 -13.24
CA GLU A 143 -22.83 -9.42 -14.08
C GLU A 143 -22.03 -10.50 -13.33
N ARG A 144 -21.72 -10.27 -12.05
CA ARG A 144 -21.02 -11.24 -11.19
C ARG A 144 -21.80 -12.54 -11.01
N GLU A 145 -23.13 -12.46 -10.89
CA GLU A 145 -24.01 -13.63 -10.75
C GLU A 145 -24.01 -14.50 -12.02
N LYS A 146 -23.83 -13.90 -13.21
CA LYS A 146 -23.67 -14.64 -14.46
C LYS A 146 -22.32 -15.36 -14.50
N LYS A 147 -21.25 -14.63 -14.17
CA LYS A 147 -19.88 -15.16 -14.14
C LYS A 147 -18.98 -14.26 -13.30
N ALA A 148 -18.12 -14.87 -12.47
CA ALA A 148 -17.10 -14.13 -11.74
C ALA A 148 -16.13 -13.39 -12.68
N PHE A 149 -15.77 -12.15 -12.32
CA PHE A 149 -14.77 -11.36 -13.03
C PHE A 149 -13.42 -12.08 -13.01
N GLN A 150 -12.68 -12.02 -14.12
CA GLN A 150 -11.37 -12.68 -14.27
C GLN A 150 -10.22 -11.67 -14.40
N SER A 151 -10.52 -10.45 -14.85
CA SER A 151 -9.55 -9.38 -15.12
C SER A 151 -10.22 -7.99 -15.14
N TYR A 152 -9.42 -6.91 -15.26
CA TYR A 152 -9.92 -5.54 -15.53
C TYR A 152 -9.12 -4.76 -16.58
#